data_AF-A0A535ZUY5-F1
#
_entry.id   AF-A0A535ZUY5-F1
#
_cell.length_a   1.000
_cell.length_b   1.000
_cell.length_c   1.000
_cell.angle_alpha   90.00
_cell.angle_beta   90.00
_cell.angle_gamma   90.00
#
_symmetry.space_group_name_H-M   'P 1'
#
loop_
_entity.id
_entity.type
_entity.pdbx_description
1 polymer ?
#
loop_
_entity_poly.entity_id
_entity_poly.type
_entity_poly.pdbx_seq_one_letter_code
_entity_poly.pdbx_strand_id
1 'polypeptide(L)'
;MPGSRMLGYYAERLHGVELNGSFYRTPPESTLVKWAEGTPEDFRFCMKGHRGLTYSGDAFDRVGLARIIGERLAPLDGRLGPVLLQFPPVRQRNPALLDGLLGALGRSAAAEFRHESWFHDETYRVLRAHGAALVVTDEEKWPR
;
A
#
# COMPACT_ATOMS: atom_id res chain seq x y z
N MET A 1 -21.11 -3.76 18.79
CA MET A 1 -20.26 -2.61 19.16
C MET A 1 -20.38 -1.54 18.08
N PRO A 2 -20.43 -0.23 18.39
CA PRO A 2 -20.36 0.82 17.37
C PRO A 2 -19.02 0.77 16.63
N GLY A 3 -19.02 1.06 15.32
CA GLY A 3 -17.82 1.00 14.48
C GLY A 3 -16.66 1.88 14.98
N SER A 4 -16.97 3.00 15.64
CA SER A 4 -15.98 3.91 16.22
C SER A 4 -15.14 3.32 17.36
N ARG A 5 -15.61 2.24 18.01
CA ARG A 5 -14.87 1.55 19.09
C ARG A 5 -14.16 0.27 18.63
N MET A 6 -14.37 -0.14 17.38
CA MET A 6 -13.85 -1.41 16.88
C MET A 6 -12.32 -1.40 16.75
N LEU A 7 -11.72 -0.30 16.29
CA LEU A 7 -10.27 -0.21 16.10
C LEU A 7 -9.52 -0.32 17.43
N GLY A 8 -9.97 0.38 18.47
CA GLY A 8 -9.37 0.27 19.81
C GLY A 8 -9.47 -1.15 20.37
N TYR A 9 -10.66 -1.76 20.29
CA TYR A 9 -10.86 -3.15 20.71
C TYR A 9 -9.97 -4.15 19.93
N TYR A 10 -9.77 -3.91 18.62
CA TYR A 10 -8.89 -4.71 17.77
C TYR A 10 -7.42 -4.57 18.19
N ALA A 11 -6.97 -3.33 18.43
CA ALA A 11 -5.59 -3.00 18.74
C ALA A 11 -5.13 -3.51 20.12
N GLU A 12 -6.06 -3.88 21.01
CA GLU A 12 -5.75 -4.60 22.26
C GLU A 12 -5.28 -6.05 22.03
N ARG A 13 -5.53 -6.63 20.85
CA ARG A 13 -5.36 -8.06 20.57
C ARG A 13 -4.38 -8.36 19.45
N LEU A 14 -4.22 -7.42 18.53
CA LEU A 14 -3.35 -7.54 17.37
C LEU A 14 -2.51 -6.28 17.22
N HIS A 15 -1.29 -6.41 16.69
CA HIS A 15 -0.32 -5.32 16.61
C HIS A 15 -0.34 -4.58 15.27
N GLY A 16 -1.25 -4.92 14.37
CA GLY A 16 -1.40 -4.17 13.13
C GLY A 16 -2.58 -4.60 12.29
N VAL A 17 -2.92 -3.77 11.31
CA VAL A 17 -4.08 -3.97 10.43
C VAL A 17 -3.76 -3.52 9.01
N GLU A 18 -4.22 -4.30 8.03
CA GLU A 18 -4.30 -3.83 6.64
C GLU A 18 -5.64 -3.16 6.38
N LEU A 19 -5.60 -1.93 5.88
CA LEU A 19 -6.79 -1.16 5.53
C LEU A 19 -7.07 -1.25 4.04
N ASN A 20 -8.13 -1.98 3.70
CA ASN A 20 -8.59 -2.12 2.32
C ASN A 20 -9.46 -0.94 1.84
N GLY A 21 -10.09 -0.20 2.75
CA GLY A 21 -10.92 0.95 2.39
C GLY A 21 -10.18 2.05 1.61
N SER A 22 -8.87 2.20 1.86
CA SER A 22 -8.00 3.16 1.17
C SER A 22 -7.82 2.86 -0.32
N PHE A 23 -8.10 1.62 -0.75
CA PHE A 23 -8.12 1.25 -2.16
C PHE A 23 -9.12 2.06 -2.98
N TYR A 24 -10.28 2.40 -2.39
CA TYR A 24 -11.32 3.16 -3.09
C TYR A 24 -11.29 4.66 -2.77
N ARG A 25 -10.84 5.01 -1.56
CA ARG A 25 -10.79 6.39 -1.10
C ARG A 25 -9.72 6.54 -0.04
N THR A 26 -8.72 7.39 -0.28
CA THR A 26 -7.76 7.78 0.75
C THR A 26 -8.51 8.41 1.94
N PRO A 27 -8.35 7.88 3.16
CA PRO A 27 -9.01 8.45 4.34
C PRO A 27 -8.63 9.92 4.53
N PRO A 28 -9.53 10.76 5.04
CA PRO A 28 -9.19 12.14 5.34
C PRO A 28 -8.21 12.18 6.50
N GLU A 29 -7.37 13.22 6.54
CA GLU A 29 -6.32 13.41 7.54
C GLU A 29 -6.84 13.29 8.98
N SER A 30 -8.00 13.89 9.27
CA SER A 30 -8.65 13.82 10.58
C SER A 30 -9.02 12.40 11.03
N THR A 31 -9.21 11.48 10.09
CA THR A 31 -9.42 10.05 10.39
C THR A 31 -8.10 9.36 10.70
N LEU A 32 -7.04 9.68 9.96
CA LEU A 32 -5.70 9.13 10.20
C LEU A 32 -5.17 9.55 11.58
N VAL A 33 -5.35 10.82 11.95
CA VAL A 33 -5.00 11.34 13.29
C VAL A 33 -5.74 10.55 14.38
N LYS A 34 -7.06 10.40 14.25
CA LYS A 34 -7.87 9.64 15.22
C LYS A 34 -7.43 8.17 15.35
N TRP A 35 -6.98 7.55 14.26
CA TRP A 35 -6.46 6.19 14.31
C TRP A 35 -5.11 6.10 15.01
N ALA A 36 -4.20 7.05 14.74
CA ALA A 36 -2.92 7.12 15.45
C ALA A 36 -3.11 7.33 16.95
N GLU A 37 -4.01 8.24 17.35
CA GLU A 37 -4.32 8.54 18.76
C GLU A 37 -5.07 7.38 19.45
N GLY A 38 -5.89 6.64 18.70
CA GLY A 38 -6.74 5.57 19.21
C GLY A 38 -6.09 4.19 19.28
N THR A 39 -4.79 4.06 18.99
CA THR A 39 -4.06 2.77 18.99
C THR A 39 -2.75 2.85 19.78
N PRO A 40 -2.25 1.73 20.33
CA PRO A 40 -0.94 1.65 20.98
C PRO A 40 0.21 2.11 20.07
N GLU A 41 1.29 2.62 20.65
CA GLU A 41 2.43 3.20 19.90
C GLU A 41 3.13 2.22 18.96
N ASP A 42 3.17 0.94 19.34
CA ASP A 42 3.73 -0.15 18.56
C ASP A 42 2.77 -0.70 17.48
N PHE A 43 1.51 -0.26 17.47
CA PHE A 43 0.53 -0.69 16.48
C PHE A 43 0.90 -0.18 15.08
N ARG A 44 0.75 -1.05 14.07
CA ARG A 44 1.15 -0.77 12.68
C ARG A 44 -0.01 -0.79 11.69
N PHE A 45 -0.05 0.21 10.82
CA PHE A 45 -1.03 0.30 9.74
C PHE A 45 -0.39 -0.06 8.40
N CYS A 46 -0.93 -1.06 7.70
CA CYS A 46 -0.63 -1.33 6.30
C CYS A 46 -1.74 -0.70 5.44
N MET A 47 -1.40 0.33 4.67
CA MET A 47 -2.38 1.03 3.84
C MET A 47 -2.41 0.40 2.46
N LYS A 48 -3.56 -0.11 2.02
CA LYS A 48 -3.69 -0.50 0.61
C LYS A 48 -3.70 0.73 -0.27
N GLY A 49 -2.77 0.79 -1.23
CA GLY A 49 -2.65 1.88 -2.17
C GLY A 49 -3.96 2.12 -2.92
N HIS A 50 -4.26 3.37 -3.24
CA HIS A 50 -5.46 3.72 -3.99
C HIS A 50 -5.47 3.01 -5.34
N ARG A 51 -6.61 2.49 -5.78
CA ARG A 51 -6.76 1.73 -7.03
C ARG A 51 -6.25 2.48 -8.25
N GLY A 52 -6.32 3.80 -8.24
CA GLY A 52 -5.81 4.65 -9.32
C GLY A 52 -4.31 4.48 -9.57
N LEU A 53 -3.53 3.97 -8.61
CA LEU A 53 -2.11 3.71 -8.78
C LEU A 53 -1.83 2.52 -9.69
N THR A 54 -2.63 1.45 -9.61
CA THR A 54 -2.33 0.17 -10.28
C THR A 54 -3.40 -0.30 -11.28
N TYR A 55 -4.66 0.17 -11.14
CA TYR A 55 -5.80 -0.22 -12.00
C TYR A 55 -6.19 0.83 -13.05
N SER A 56 -5.67 2.05 -13.00
CA SER A 56 -6.03 3.11 -13.95
C SER A 56 -5.46 2.87 -15.36
N GLY A 57 -6.01 3.53 -16.38
CA GLY A 57 -5.44 3.53 -17.75
C GLY A 57 -4.14 4.32 -17.87
N ASP A 58 -3.41 4.17 -18.97
CA ASP A 58 -2.05 4.75 -19.11
C ASP A 58 -2.01 6.28 -19.20
N ALA A 59 -3.11 6.91 -19.60
CA ALA A 59 -3.25 8.37 -19.59
C ALA A 59 -3.45 8.98 -18.19
N PHE A 60 -3.66 8.15 -17.15
CA PHE A 60 -3.87 8.64 -15.79
C PHE A 60 -2.54 8.94 -15.10
N ASP A 61 -2.45 10.07 -14.40
CA ASP A 61 -1.25 10.46 -13.64
C ASP A 61 -1.12 9.64 -12.35
N ARG A 62 -0.59 8.42 -12.50
CA ARG A 62 -0.34 7.48 -11.39
C ARG A 62 0.73 7.99 -10.43
N VAL A 63 1.78 8.62 -10.97
CA VAL A 63 2.95 9.07 -10.20
C VAL A 63 2.58 10.30 -9.36
N GLY A 64 1.86 11.25 -9.94
CA GLY A 64 1.34 12.40 -9.19
C GLY A 64 0.35 11.98 -8.11
N LEU A 65 -0.52 11.00 -8.38
CA LEU A 65 -1.38 10.44 -7.34
C LEU A 65 -0.59 9.75 -6.22
N ALA A 66 0.47 9.01 -6.55
CA ALA A 66 1.33 8.35 -5.55
C ALA A 66 1.93 9.36 -4.56
N ARG A 67 2.46 10.48 -5.08
CA ARG A 67 2.99 11.58 -4.28
C ARG A 67 1.94 12.18 -3.34
N ILE A 68 0.75 12.49 -3.86
CA ILE A 68 -0.36 13.04 -3.05
C ILE A 68 -0.76 12.07 -1.93
N ILE A 69 -0.79 10.76 -2.22
CA ILE A 69 -1.12 9.74 -1.20
C ILE A 69 -0.02 9.65 -0.15
N GLY A 70 1.25 9.63 -0.56
CA GLY A 70 2.39 9.58 0.35
C GLY A 70 2.38 10.71 1.38
N GLU A 71 2.14 11.94 0.90
CA GLU A 71 2.00 13.14 1.74
C GLU A 71 0.82 13.02 2.70
N ARG A 72 -0.35 12.58 2.22
CA ARG A 72 -1.57 12.43 3.04
C ARG A 72 -1.43 11.43 4.18
N LEU A 73 -0.50 10.47 4.08
CA LEU A 73 -0.28 9.46 5.12
C LEU A 73 0.62 9.96 6.27
N ALA A 74 1.12 11.19 6.21
CA ALA A 74 1.98 11.77 7.25
C ALA A 74 1.46 11.66 8.70
N PRO A 75 0.14 11.76 8.99
CA PRO A 75 -0.34 11.57 10.37
C PRO A 75 -0.09 10.18 10.95
N LEU A 76 0.20 9.18 10.12
CA LEU A 76 0.57 7.84 10.56
C LEU A 76 2.10 7.64 10.59
N ASP A 77 2.91 8.67 10.36
CA ASP A 77 4.38 8.55 10.41
C ASP A 77 4.82 7.95 11.76
N GLY A 78 5.78 7.01 11.72
CA GLY A 78 6.20 6.21 12.88
C GLY A 78 5.32 4.99 13.18
N ARG A 79 4.08 4.95 12.66
CA ARG A 79 3.11 3.83 12.80
C ARG A 79 2.74 3.19 11.46
N LEU A 80 3.08 3.83 10.36
CA LEU A 80 2.83 3.34 9.00
C LEU A 80 3.82 2.20 8.70
N GLY A 81 3.27 1.02 8.44
CA GLY A 81 3.98 -0.08 7.79
C GLY A 81 4.14 0.16 6.28
N PRO A 82 4.34 -0.87 5.46
CA PRO A 82 4.38 -0.68 4.02
C PRO A 82 3.01 -0.25 3.48
N VAL A 83 3.02 0.59 2.44
CA VAL A 83 1.86 0.78 1.58
C VAL A 83 1.80 -0.39 0.59
N LEU A 84 0.70 -1.12 0.59
CA LEU A 84 0.51 -2.24 -0.33
C LEU A 84 0.11 -1.75 -1.73
N LEU A 85 0.98 -1.95 -2.70
CA LEU A 85 0.72 -1.73 -4.12
C LEU A 85 0.36 -3.08 -4.79
N GLN A 86 -0.92 -3.37 -4.88
CA GLN A 86 -1.41 -4.56 -5.57
C GLN A 86 -1.65 -4.27 -7.06
N PHE A 87 -0.94 -4.99 -7.93
CA PHE A 87 -1.07 -4.92 -9.38
C PHE A 87 -2.03 -6.00 -9.89
N PRO A 88 -3.07 -5.64 -10.67
CA PRO A 88 -4.06 -6.61 -11.16
C PRO A 88 -3.48 -7.56 -12.22
N PRO A 89 -4.12 -8.71 -12.48
CA PRO A 89 -3.64 -9.69 -13.45
C PRO A 89 -3.56 -9.15 -14.89
N VAL A 90 -4.38 -8.14 -15.25
CA VAL A 90 -4.30 -7.51 -16.58
C VAL A 90 -3.08 -6.60 -16.74
N ARG A 91 -2.40 -6.25 -15.64
CA ARG A 91 -1.22 -5.38 -15.68
C ARG A 91 0.03 -6.23 -15.81
N GLN A 92 0.58 -6.27 -17.02
CA GLN A 92 1.89 -6.88 -17.27
C GLN A 92 3.04 -6.03 -16.73
N ARG A 93 4.22 -6.64 -16.62
CA ARG A 93 5.46 -6.02 -16.16
C ARG A 93 5.72 -4.67 -16.82
N ASN A 94 5.88 -3.67 -15.99
CA ASN A 94 6.35 -2.35 -16.39
C ASN A 94 7.27 -1.79 -15.29
N PRO A 95 8.58 -2.03 -15.39
CA PRO A 95 9.54 -1.63 -14.36
C PRO A 95 9.62 -0.11 -14.19
N ALA A 96 9.46 0.67 -15.27
CA ALA A 96 9.44 2.13 -15.21
C ALA A 96 8.23 2.66 -14.44
N LEU A 97 7.05 2.04 -14.59
CA LEU A 97 5.89 2.38 -13.78
C LEU A 97 6.13 2.05 -12.30
N LEU A 98 6.68 0.87 -12.00
CA LEU A 98 6.99 0.47 -10.63
C LEU A 98 7.98 1.46 -9.99
N ASP A 99 9.06 1.79 -10.69
CA ASP A 99 10.08 2.74 -10.25
C ASP A 99 9.49 4.13 -9.95
N GLY A 100 8.68 4.66 -10.88
CA GLY A 100 8.02 5.95 -10.70
C GLY A 100 7.03 5.96 -9.54
N LEU A 101 6.26 4.88 -9.35
CA LEU A 101 5.33 4.76 -8.22
C LEU A 101 6.07 4.73 -6.87
N LEU A 102 7.12 3.90 -6.76
CA LEU A 102 7.89 3.76 -5.52
C LEU A 102 8.64 5.06 -5.18
N GLY A 103 9.28 5.68 -6.17
CA GLY A 103 10.00 6.93 -5.98
C GLY A 103 9.09 8.09 -5.58
N ALA A 104 7.91 8.20 -6.18
CA ALA A 104 6.98 9.29 -5.86
C ALA A 104 6.22 9.09 -4.55
N LEU A 105 5.99 7.84 -4.12
CA LEU A 105 5.23 7.57 -2.90
C LEU A 105 5.96 8.07 -1.64
N GLY A 106 7.30 8.04 -1.62
CA GLY A 106 8.09 8.55 -0.49
C GLY A 106 7.83 7.86 0.85
N ARG A 107 7.24 6.65 0.82
CA ARG A 107 6.92 5.80 1.98
C ARG A 107 7.38 4.38 1.71
N SER A 108 7.57 3.59 2.78
CA SER A 108 7.80 2.15 2.64
C SER A 108 6.66 1.51 1.87
N ALA A 109 6.97 0.54 1.00
CA ALA A 109 6.00 -0.09 0.12
C ALA A 109 6.23 -1.60 0.02
N ALA A 110 5.15 -2.33 -0.23
CA ALA A 110 5.17 -3.73 -0.60
C ALA A 110 4.40 -3.90 -1.91
N ALA A 111 4.99 -4.58 -2.89
CA ALA A 111 4.38 -4.81 -4.19
C ALA A 111 3.83 -6.23 -4.29
N GLU A 112 2.55 -6.36 -4.64
CA GLU A 112 1.89 -7.64 -4.88
C GLU A 112 1.54 -7.74 -6.36
N PHE A 113 2.12 -8.71 -7.06
CA PHE A 113 1.95 -8.87 -8.51
C PHE A 113 1.06 -10.06 -8.84
N ARG A 114 -0.02 -9.83 -9.59
CA ARG A 114 -0.95 -10.90 -10.02
C ARG A 114 -0.75 -11.38 -11.46
N HIS A 115 0.35 -10.98 -12.10
CA HIS A 115 0.72 -11.41 -13.44
C HIS A 115 2.16 -11.93 -13.45
N GLU A 116 2.40 -13.09 -14.07
CA GLU A 116 3.69 -13.81 -14.03
C GLU A 116 4.87 -13.00 -14.56
N SER A 117 4.63 -12.12 -15.55
CA SER A 117 5.72 -11.35 -16.16
C SER A 117 6.45 -10.43 -15.19
N TRP A 118 5.87 -10.11 -14.03
CA TRP A 118 6.54 -9.33 -12.98
C TRP A 118 7.64 -10.10 -12.25
N PHE A 119 7.62 -11.44 -12.23
CA PHE A 119 8.64 -12.26 -11.57
C PHE A 119 9.88 -12.36 -12.47
N HIS A 120 10.66 -11.28 -12.46
CA HIS A 120 11.80 -11.07 -13.33
C HIS A 120 12.87 -10.22 -12.64
N ASP A 121 14.14 -10.45 -12.96
CA ASP A 121 15.29 -9.81 -12.31
C ASP A 121 15.24 -8.28 -12.32
N GLU A 122 14.71 -7.70 -13.39
CA GLU A 122 14.53 -6.25 -13.50
C GLU A 122 13.55 -5.70 -12.45
N THR A 123 12.42 -6.37 -12.23
CA THR A 123 11.46 -6.00 -11.18
C THR A 123 12.14 -6.09 -9.82
N TYR A 124 12.89 -7.16 -9.55
CA TYR A 124 13.60 -7.32 -8.28
C TYR A 124 14.69 -6.27 -8.08
N ARG A 125 15.36 -5.83 -9.15
CA ARG A 125 16.31 -4.71 -9.11
C ARG A 125 15.62 -3.41 -8.69
N VAL A 126 14.46 -3.10 -9.27
CA VAL A 126 13.68 -1.91 -8.90
C VAL A 126 13.23 -1.98 -7.43
N LEU A 127 12.66 -3.12 -7.01
CA LEU A 127 12.25 -3.29 -5.60
C LEU A 127 13.42 -3.07 -4.63
N ARG A 128 14.58 -3.66 -4.91
CA ARG A 128 15.79 -3.48 -4.07
C ARG A 128 16.28 -2.04 -4.06
N ALA A 129 16.26 -1.34 -5.20
CA ALA A 129 16.71 0.05 -5.29
C ALA A 129 15.87 0.99 -4.41
N HIS A 130 14.58 0.69 -4.23
CA HIS A 130 13.66 1.45 -3.38
C HIS A 130 13.48 0.88 -1.97
N GLY A 131 14.15 -0.23 -1.62
CA GLY A 131 13.92 -0.94 -0.36
C GLY A 131 12.50 -1.47 -0.20
N ALA A 132 11.78 -1.68 -1.30
CA ALA A 132 10.40 -2.17 -1.31
C ALA A 132 10.35 -3.70 -1.21
N ALA A 133 9.34 -4.20 -0.50
CA ALA A 133 9.13 -5.64 -0.33
C ALA A 133 8.38 -6.25 -1.53
N LEU A 134 8.72 -7.49 -1.88
CA LEU A 134 7.86 -8.36 -2.69
C LEU A 134 6.86 -9.05 -1.75
N VAL A 135 5.57 -8.95 -2.04
CA VAL A 135 4.55 -9.72 -1.33
C VAL A 135 4.58 -11.16 -1.83
N VAL A 136 4.68 -12.10 -0.89
CA VAL A 136 4.49 -13.53 -1.13
C VAL A 136 3.03 -13.83 -0.84
N THR A 137 2.27 -14.21 -1.87
CA THR A 137 0.85 -14.52 -1.74
C THR A 137 0.65 -16.03 -1.84
N ASP A 138 -0.11 -16.57 -0.91
CA ASP A 138 -0.60 -17.94 -0.96
C ASP A 138 -2.06 -17.92 -1.40
N GLU A 139 -2.29 -18.03 -2.71
CA GLU A 139 -3.61 -18.11 -3.33
C GLU A 139 -3.61 -19.25 -4.36
N GLU A 140 -4.71 -20.00 -4.47
CA GLU A 140 -4.86 -21.14 -5.37
C GLU A 140 -4.63 -20.78 -6.86
N LYS A 141 -4.82 -19.49 -7.22
CA LYS A 141 -4.63 -18.93 -8.56
C LYS A 141 -3.37 -18.08 -8.71
N TRP A 142 -2.40 -18.23 -7.81
CA TRP A 142 -1.15 -17.49 -7.89
C TRP A 142 -0.34 -17.89 -9.13
N PRO A 143 0.28 -16.93 -9.85
CA PRO A 143 1.17 -17.27 -10.96
C PRO A 143 2.31 -18.14 -10.42
N ARG A 144 2.51 -19.33 -11.00
CA ARG A 144 3.55 -20.28 -10.60
C ARG A 144 4.89 -19.96 -11.24
#